data_AF-A0A377M2Q7-F1
#
_entry.id   AF-A0A377M2Q7-F1
#
_cell.length_a   1.000
_cell.length_b   1.000
_cell.length_c   1.000
_cell.angle_alpha   90.00
_cell.angle_beta   90.00
_cell.angle_gamma   90.00
#
_symmetry.space_group_name_H-M   'P 1'
#
loop_
_entity.id
_entity.type
_entity.pdbx_description
1 polymer ?
#
loop_
_entity_poly.entity_id
_entity_poly.type
_entity_poly.pdbx_seq_one_letter_code
_entity_poly.pdbx_strand_id
1 'polypeptide(L)'
;MVLTPWAEATRDRARNALHEARAVLQPSTDTFRAENLERVFTVRANDGFVVAFGPLLIAAVAEAAPDVCIRFAPKPEKTSRYLREGLVDLEIGVQSNMGPKFVCSGSLRTAL
;
A
#
# COMPACT_ATOMS: atom_id res chain seq x y z
N MET A 1 -17.81 11.25 15.16
CA MET A 1 -17.15 12.55 15.33
C MET A 1 -17.42 13.37 14.07
N VAL A 2 -17.83 14.63 14.20
CA VAL A 2 -18.13 15.55 13.08
C VAL A 2 -17.10 16.67 13.08
N LEU A 3 -16.64 17.10 11.89
CA LEU A 3 -15.66 18.18 11.78
C LEU A 3 -16.32 19.53 12.09
N THR A 4 -15.53 20.46 12.64
CA THR A 4 -15.97 21.86 12.73
C THR A 4 -15.90 22.51 11.34
N PRO A 5 -16.70 23.55 11.05
CA PRO A 5 -16.65 24.25 9.76
C PRO A 5 -15.25 24.75 9.38
N TRP A 6 -14.46 25.19 10.37
CA TRP A 6 -13.07 25.59 10.18
C TRP A 6 -12.16 24.42 9.78
N ALA A 7 -12.36 23.25 10.41
CA ALA A 7 -11.61 22.05 10.09
C ALA A 7 -11.93 21.52 8.69
N GLU A 8 -13.18 21.65 8.23
CA GLU A 8 -13.56 21.35 6.85
C GLU A 8 -12.87 22.30 5.86
N ALA A 9 -12.98 23.62 6.09
CA ALA A 9 -12.39 24.63 5.21
C ALA A 9 -10.86 24.52 5.10
N THR A 10 -10.17 24.05 6.16
CA THR A 10 -8.71 23.98 6.21
C THR A 10 -8.16 22.58 5.89
N ARG A 11 -9.03 21.58 5.67
CA ARG A 11 -8.64 20.16 5.60
C ARG A 11 -7.55 19.88 4.57
N ASP A 12 -7.72 20.38 3.34
CA ASP A 12 -6.77 20.09 2.26
C ASP A 12 -5.45 20.84 2.46
N ARG A 13 -5.50 22.09 2.93
CA ARG A 13 -4.30 22.86 3.29
C ARG A 13 -3.50 22.18 4.40
N ALA A 14 -4.18 21.69 5.43
CA ALA A 14 -3.55 20.95 6.53
C ALA A 14 -2.94 19.64 6.04
N ARG A 15 -3.65 18.90 5.16
CA ARG A 15 -3.13 17.67 4.55
C ARG A 15 -1.86 17.94 3.74
N ASN A 16 -1.85 18.99 2.92
CA ASN A 16 -0.70 19.35 2.10
C ASN A 16 0.49 19.78 2.97
N ALA A 17 0.27 20.63 3.98
CA ALA A 17 1.33 21.03 4.90
C ALA A 17 1.95 19.83 5.64
N LEU A 18 1.14 18.85 6.03
CA LEU A 18 1.63 17.61 6.63
C LEU A 18 2.43 16.77 5.63
N HIS A 19 1.99 16.67 4.37
CA HIS A 19 2.73 15.97 3.32
C HIS A 19 4.10 16.59 3.09
N GLU A 20 4.17 17.92 2.96
CA GLU A 20 5.43 18.65 2.79
C GLU A 20 6.36 18.48 4.00
N ALA A 21 5.85 18.65 5.22
CA ALA A 21 6.63 18.43 6.43
C ALA A 21 7.18 17.00 6.50
N ARG A 22 6.39 16.00 6.11
CA ARG A 22 6.83 14.61 6.04
C ARG A 22 7.85 14.38 4.93
N ALA A 23 7.75 15.07 3.79
CA ALA A 23 8.71 14.95 2.70
C ALA A 23 10.10 15.43 3.12
N VAL A 24 10.18 16.53 3.87
CA VAL A 24 11.45 17.06 4.42
C VAL A 24 12.09 16.10 5.43
N LEU A 25 11.27 15.41 6.23
CA LEU A 25 11.74 14.51 7.29
C LEU A 25 11.98 13.07 6.82
N GLN A 26 11.53 12.71 5.61
CA GLN A 26 11.74 11.37 5.08
C GLN A 26 13.19 11.22 4.60
N PRO A 27 13.83 10.07 4.89
CA PRO A 27 15.13 9.75 4.31
C PRO A 27 15.08 9.88 2.79
N SER A 28 16.11 10.47 2.20
CA SER A 28 16.21 10.63 0.75
C SER A 28 16.05 9.28 0.05
N THR A 29 15.04 9.16 -0.82
CA THR A 29 14.83 7.94 -1.61
C THR A 29 16.00 7.65 -2.55
N ASP A 30 16.90 8.61 -2.79
CA ASP A 30 18.11 8.48 -3.62
C ASP A 30 19.04 7.34 -3.19
N THR A 31 19.00 6.90 -1.93
CA THR A 31 19.79 5.75 -1.47
C THR A 31 19.09 4.41 -1.67
N PHE A 32 17.78 4.40 -1.95
CA PHE A 32 17.03 3.17 -2.15
C PHE A 32 17.26 2.65 -3.57
N ARG A 33 17.92 1.50 -3.69
CA ARG A 33 18.07 0.76 -4.94
C ARG A 33 17.27 -0.52 -4.87
N ALA A 34 16.16 -0.56 -5.61
CA ALA A 34 15.29 -1.73 -5.68
C ALA A 34 16.04 -2.97 -6.21
N GLU A 35 17.00 -2.77 -7.12
CA GLU A 35 17.87 -3.80 -7.70
C GLU A 35 18.62 -4.62 -6.64
N ASN A 36 19.00 -4.01 -5.52
CA ASN A 36 19.78 -4.66 -4.45
C ASN A 36 18.90 -5.13 -3.28
N LEU A 37 17.57 -5.06 -3.43
CA LEU A 37 16.65 -5.37 -2.35
C LEU A 37 16.40 -6.88 -2.28
N GLU A 38 17.04 -7.56 -1.34
CA GLU A 38 16.75 -8.96 -1.05
C GLU A 38 15.67 -9.06 0.04
N ARG A 39 14.41 -9.23 -0.37
CA ARG A 39 13.27 -9.34 0.58
C ARG A 39 12.11 -10.13 0.00
N VAL A 40 11.41 -10.84 0.88
CA VAL A 40 10.12 -11.46 0.56
C VAL A 40 8.99 -10.52 0.97
N PHE A 41 8.15 -10.11 0.03
CA PHE A 41 6.92 -9.36 0.30
C PHE A 41 5.72 -10.30 0.29
N THR A 42 4.98 -10.33 1.38
CA THR A 42 3.74 -11.10 1.51
C THR A 42 2.55 -10.21 1.16
N VAL A 43 1.92 -10.52 0.03
CA VAL A 43 0.75 -9.81 -0.50
C VAL A 43 -0.50 -10.64 -0.27
N ARG A 44 -1.42 -10.15 0.57
CA ARG A 44 -2.76 -10.73 0.69
C ARG A 44 -3.70 -10.13 -0.34
N ALA A 45 -4.24 -10.96 -1.21
CA ALA A 45 -5.20 -10.57 -2.24
C ALA A 45 -6.31 -11.61 -2.37
N ASN A 46 -7.37 -11.28 -3.11
CA ASN A 46 -8.36 -12.28 -3.53
C ASN A 46 -7.86 -13.02 -4.78
N ASP A 47 -8.36 -14.24 -5.00
CA ASP A 47 -7.92 -15.08 -6.11
C ASP A 47 -8.12 -14.41 -7.48
N GLY A 48 -9.22 -13.65 -7.64
CA GLY A 48 -9.47 -12.87 -8.86
C GLY A 48 -8.37 -11.85 -9.17
N PHE A 49 -7.79 -11.20 -8.15
CA PHE A 49 -6.65 -10.30 -8.35
C PHE A 49 -5.37 -11.08 -8.68
N VAL A 50 -5.11 -12.18 -7.97
CA VAL A 50 -3.91 -13.00 -8.20
C VAL A 50 -3.89 -13.55 -9.62
N VAL A 51 -5.04 -14.00 -10.13
CA VAL A 51 -5.16 -14.50 -11.51
C VAL A 51 -5.00 -13.37 -12.53
N ALA A 52 -5.64 -12.22 -12.31
CA ALA A 52 -5.62 -11.13 -13.29
C ALA A 52 -4.29 -10.36 -13.33
N PHE A 53 -3.65 -10.16 -12.18
CA PHE A 53 -2.49 -9.26 -12.04
C PHE A 53 -1.23 -9.95 -11.53
N GLY A 54 -1.31 -11.17 -11.00
CA GLY A 54 -0.16 -11.90 -10.47
C GLY A 54 1.00 -12.02 -11.46
N PRO A 55 0.78 -12.52 -12.69
CA PRO A 55 1.85 -12.64 -13.68
C PRO A 55 2.48 -11.29 -14.06
N LEU A 56 1.66 -10.25 -14.25
CA LEU A 56 2.13 -8.91 -14.58
C LEU A 56 2.97 -8.32 -13.43
N LEU A 57 2.53 -8.49 -12.18
CA LEU A 57 3.23 -8.01 -10.99
C LEU A 57 4.57 -8.72 -10.82
N ILE A 58 4.61 -10.05 -11.00
CA ILE A 58 5.84 -10.85 -10.92
C ILE A 58 6.83 -10.39 -12.00
N ALA A 59 6.39 -10.23 -13.25
CA ALA A 59 7.26 -9.76 -14.32
C ALA A 59 7.82 -8.36 -14.05
N ALA A 60 6.97 -7.42 -13.63
CA ALA A 60 7.40 -6.06 -13.31
C ALA A 60 8.41 -6.01 -12.14
N VAL A 61 8.24 -6.88 -11.13
CA VAL A 61 9.19 -6.96 -10.01
C VAL A 61 10.48 -7.64 -10.44
N ALA A 62 10.45 -8.69 -11.27
CA ALA A 62 11.66 -9.32 -11.77
C ALA A 62 12.55 -8.33 -12.56
N GLU A 63 11.94 -7.40 -13.31
CA GLU A 63 12.66 -6.35 -14.03
C GLU A 63 13.22 -5.26 -13.09
N ALA A 64 12.47 -4.87 -12.06
CA ALA A 64 12.85 -3.75 -11.18
C ALA A 64 13.71 -4.16 -9.97
N ALA A 65 13.57 -5.40 -9.49
CA ALA A 65 14.14 -5.92 -8.25
C ALA A 65 14.21 -7.47 -8.31
N PRO A 66 15.23 -8.04 -8.99
CA PRO A 66 15.29 -9.47 -9.29
C PRO A 66 15.40 -10.36 -8.05
N ASP A 67 15.98 -9.84 -6.96
CA ASP A 67 16.14 -10.56 -5.69
C ASP A 67 14.93 -10.42 -4.76
N VAL A 68 13.87 -9.74 -5.22
CA VAL A 68 12.60 -9.65 -4.49
C VAL A 68 11.72 -10.84 -4.82
N CYS A 69 11.23 -11.51 -3.77
CA CYS A 69 10.21 -12.53 -3.90
C CYS A 69 8.84 -11.98 -3.51
N ILE A 70 7.83 -12.17 -4.35
CA ILE A 70 6.43 -11.88 -4.01
C ILE A 70 5.73 -13.17 -3.64
N ARG A 71 5.19 -13.23 -2.43
CA ARG A 71 4.36 -14.33 -1.95
C ARG A 71 2.91 -13.89 -1.85
N PHE A 72 2.04 -14.50 -2.67
CA PHE A 72 0.60 -14.31 -2.56
C PHE A 72 0.02 -15.21 -1.46
N ALA A 73 -0.71 -14.61 -0.52
CA ALA A 73 -1.41 -15.32 0.53
C ALA A 73 -2.93 -15.12 0.38
N PRO A 74 -3.74 -16.16 0.62
CA PRO A 74 -5.20 -16.05 0.51
C PRO A 74 -5.76 -15.10 1.57
N LYS A 75 -6.93 -14.53 1.27
CA LYS A 75 -7.66 -13.62 2.15
C LYS A 75 -8.95 -14.27 2.68
N PRO A 76 -8.87 -15.22 3.63
CA PRO A 76 -10.07 -15.82 4.24
C PRO A 76 -10.83 -14.83 5.15
N GLU A 77 -10.13 -13.86 5.74
CA GLU A 77 -10.69 -12.91 6.70
C GLU A 77 -10.30 -11.46 6.37
N LYS A 78 -11.29 -10.56 6.40
CA LYS A 78 -11.10 -9.11 6.24
C LYS A 78 -10.78 -8.48 7.60
N THR A 79 -9.54 -8.62 8.06
CA THR A 79 -9.09 -8.02 9.32
C THR A 79 -7.73 -7.37 9.14
N SER A 80 -7.60 -6.14 9.63
CA SER A 80 -6.36 -5.35 9.57
C SER A 80 -5.26 -5.80 10.55
N ARG A 81 -5.49 -6.90 11.28
CA ARG A 81 -4.56 -7.51 12.24
C ARG A 81 -3.25 -7.91 11.55
N TYR A 82 -3.36 -8.52 10.37
CA TYR A 82 -2.20 -9.02 9.63
C TYR A 82 -1.20 -7.91 9.27
N LEU A 83 -1.70 -6.73 8.88
CA LEU A 83 -0.84 -5.57 8.62
C LEU A 83 -0.29 -4.94 9.91
N ARG A 84 -1.05 -4.95 11.02
CA ARG A 84 -0.55 -4.41 12.31
C ARG A 84 0.55 -5.26 12.92
N GLU A 85 0.43 -6.57 12.79
CA GLU A 85 1.35 -7.54 13.37
C GLU A 85 2.55 -7.85 12.45
N GLY A 86 2.62 -7.23 11.27
CA GLY A 86 3.70 -7.46 10.30
C GLY A 86 3.68 -8.87 9.69
N LEU A 87 2.55 -9.56 9.76
CA LEU A 87 2.38 -10.89 9.14
C LEU A 87 2.25 -10.78 7.61
N VAL A 88 1.83 -9.61 7.13
CA VAL A 88 1.75 -9.28 5.70
C VAL A 88 2.23 -7.86 5.46
N ASP A 89 2.84 -7.65 4.31
CA ASP A 89 3.41 -6.36 3.91
C ASP A 89 2.39 -5.52 3.14
N LEU A 90 1.53 -6.17 2.36
CA LEU A 90 0.51 -5.53 1.54
C LEU A 90 -0.81 -6.30 1.57
N GLU A 91 -1.92 -5.56 1.62
CA GLU A 91 -3.25 -6.14 1.43
C GLU A 91 -3.97 -5.43 0.27
N ILE A 92 -4.46 -6.22 -0.67
CA ILE A 92 -5.21 -5.77 -1.84
C ILE A 92 -6.66 -6.25 -1.68
N GLY A 93 -7.59 -5.31 -1.83
CA GLY A 93 -9.02 -5.61 -1.81
C GLY A 93 -9.86 -4.34 -1.81
N VAL A 94 -11.17 -4.54 -1.81
CA VAL A 94 -12.13 -3.44 -1.66
C VAL A 94 -11.93 -2.75 -0.30
N GLN A 95 -11.93 -1.42 -0.28
CA GLN A 95 -11.76 -0.64 0.95
C GLN A 95 -12.84 -1.02 1.96
N SER A 96 -12.44 -1.76 2.99
CA SER A 96 -13.20 -1.87 4.24
C SER A 96 -12.55 -0.96 5.28
N ASN A 97 -13.28 -0.61 6.34
CA ASN A 97 -12.84 0.30 7.41
C ASN A 97 -11.45 -0.07 8.00
N MET A 98 -10.39 0.45 7.39
CA MET A 98 -9.00 0.30 7.82
C MET A 98 -8.73 1.43 8.81
N GLY A 99 -8.33 1.10 10.04
CA GLY A 99 -8.09 2.09 11.08
C GLY A 99 -7.07 3.17 10.67
N PRO A 100 -6.95 4.27 11.43
CA PRO A 100 -6.25 5.51 11.03
C PRO A 100 -4.73 5.36 10.78
N LYS A 101 -4.15 4.19 11.04
CA LYS A 101 -2.72 3.90 10.84
C LYS A 101 -2.38 3.36 9.45
N PHE A 102 -3.38 3.09 8.60
CA PHE A 102 -3.18 2.53 7.27
C PHE A 102 -3.34 3.59 6.18
N VAL A 103 -2.45 3.56 5.19
CA VAL A 103 -2.59 4.37 3.98
C VAL A 103 -3.27 3.51 2.93
N CYS A 104 -4.52 3.85 2.58
CA CYS A 104 -5.23 3.23 1.47
C CYS A 104 -5.04 4.11 0.22
N SER A 105 -4.35 3.59 -0.80
CA SER A 105 -4.31 4.20 -2.13
C SER A 105 -5.23 3.42 -3.07
N GLY A 106 -6.20 4.09 -3.69
CA GLY A 106 -7.12 3.49 -4.65
C GLY A 106 -6.64 3.78 -6.07
N SER A 107 -6.15 2.76 -6.78
CA SER A 107 -5.64 2.94 -8.15
C SER A 107 -6.24 1.99 -9.20
N LEU A 108 -7.03 0.99 -8.81
CA LEU A 108 -7.68 0.08 -9.75
C LEU A 108 -9.01 0.67 -10.21
N ARG A 109 -9.02 1.27 -11.41
CA ARG A 109 -10.27 1.49 -12.16
C ARG A 109 -10.49 0.25 -13.02
N THR A 110 -11.63 -0.39 -12.86
CA THR A 110 -12.10 -1.44 -13.77
C THR A 110 -12.24 -0.80 -15.15
N ALA A 111 -11.35 -1.14 -16.09
CA ALA A 111 -11.60 -0.89 -17.50
C ALA A 111 -12.63 -1.94 -17.94
N LEU A 112 -13.88 -1.51 -18.09
CA LEU A 112 -14.86 -2.17 -18.94
C LEU A 112 -14.84 -1.46 -20.30
#